data_AF-A0AA41W2G5-F1
#
_entry.id   AF-A0AA41W2G5-F1
#
_cell.length_a   1.000
_cell.length_b   1.000
_cell.length_c   1.000
_cell.angle_alpha   90.00
_cell.angle_beta   90.00
_cell.angle_gamma   90.00
#
_symmetry.space_group_name_H-M   'P 1'
#
loop_
_entity.id
_entity.type
_entity.pdbx_description
1 polymer ?
#
loop_
_entity_poly.entity_id
_entity_poly.type
_entity_poly.pdbx_seq_one_letter_code
_entity_poly.pdbx_strand_id
1 'polypeptide(L)'
;MGVVAFPFSSSLLLTNSISKQNTKVQAKRYSTATIQLSSLSTFTCIHSLTPTFCQVKKRHLSTNFPAKASSSVGSVEEYTVEPATSVKFQKSLTLPGCSTSLTLLGSGYREKKIAIIGVKVYAAGFYGNESIIETLNAWKGRSSSDIQGDSSLYDSIFQASLEKSLQIVLVRDVDGKTFWDALDEAISPRIKVPEPVDESALSTFRSIFQGRPLKKGTLIFLTWLDPSKMIVSISSDGLPSAVDATINSTNVTSALFDVFFGNSPVSPSLKTSVSDGLALLLK
;
A
#
# COMPACT_ATOMS: atom_id res chain seq x y z
N MET A 1 40.87 -50.24 14.84
CA MET A 1 41.75 -50.52 16.00
C MET A 1 41.93 -49.23 16.78
N GLY A 2 41.15 -49.06 17.85
CA GLY A 2 41.68 -48.79 19.21
C GLY A 2 41.56 -47.29 19.54
N VAL A 3 40.50 -46.80 20.20
CA VAL A 3 40.11 -46.91 21.62
C VAL A 3 41.20 -46.44 22.58
N VAL A 4 41.01 -45.25 23.16
CA VAL A 4 41.55 -44.79 24.46
C VAL A 4 40.45 -43.85 25.04
N ALA A 5 39.57 -44.33 25.92
CA ALA A 5 39.67 -44.44 27.39
C ALA A 5 39.29 -43.14 28.16
N PHE A 6 38.18 -43.28 28.89
CA PHE A 6 37.52 -42.47 29.95
C PHE A 6 38.42 -42.25 31.19
N PRO A 7 38.12 -41.36 32.20
CA PRO A 7 36.95 -41.51 33.11
C PRO A 7 36.37 -40.29 33.89
N PHE A 8 35.14 -40.52 34.41
CA PHE A 8 34.51 -40.11 35.71
C PHE A 8 34.52 -38.62 36.12
N SER A 9 33.58 -37.99 36.83
CA SER A 9 32.38 -38.28 37.65
C SER A 9 31.75 -36.88 37.87
N SER A 10 30.46 -36.59 38.08
CA SER A 10 29.57 -37.02 39.17
C SER A 10 28.17 -36.44 38.91
N SER A 11 27.20 -37.21 39.39
CA SER A 11 25.78 -36.88 39.56
C SER A 11 25.55 -35.61 40.38
N LEU A 12 24.56 -34.79 39.97
CA LEU A 12 23.69 -34.11 40.92
C LEU A 12 22.26 -34.06 40.35
N LEU A 13 21.42 -34.96 40.85
CA LEU A 13 19.96 -34.87 40.79
C LEU A 13 19.51 -33.69 41.65
N LEU A 14 18.81 -32.71 41.06
CA LEU A 14 17.84 -31.91 41.79
C LEU A 14 16.50 -31.97 41.08
N THR A 15 15.57 -32.63 41.76
CA THR A 15 14.14 -32.62 41.53
C THR A 15 13.57 -31.20 41.62
N ASN A 16 12.64 -30.83 40.74
CA ASN A 16 11.53 -29.97 41.17
C ASN A 16 10.29 -30.11 40.28
N SER A 17 9.35 -30.86 40.85
CA SER A 17 7.92 -30.61 40.99
C SER A 17 7.15 -29.89 39.87
N ILE A 18 6.22 -30.66 39.32
CA ILE A 18 5.06 -30.25 38.51
C ILE A 18 4.15 -29.36 39.37
N SER A 19 4.04 -28.07 39.01
CA SER A 19 2.98 -27.19 39.50
C SER A 19 1.88 -27.07 38.46
N LYS A 20 0.75 -27.74 38.72
CA LYS A 20 -0.51 -27.53 38.01
C LYS A 20 -1.07 -26.16 38.39
N GLN A 21 -1.07 -25.20 37.47
CA GLN A 21 -1.86 -23.99 37.65
C GLN A 21 -3.32 -24.27 37.28
N ASN A 22 -4.15 -24.29 38.32
CA ASN A 22 -5.61 -24.31 38.26
C ASN A 22 -6.10 -22.88 38.01
N THR A 23 -6.36 -22.50 36.76
CA THR A 23 -7.01 -21.23 36.46
C THR A 23 -8.52 -21.38 36.65
N LYS A 24 -9.02 -20.90 37.79
CA LYS A 24 -10.45 -20.69 38.02
C LYS A 24 -11.00 -19.71 36.98
N VAL A 25 -11.80 -20.23 36.05
CA VAL A 25 -12.68 -19.44 35.19
C VAL A 25 -13.74 -18.77 36.08
N GLN A 26 -13.60 -17.46 36.32
CA GLN A 26 -14.70 -16.67 36.85
C GLN A 26 -15.62 -16.26 35.70
N ALA A 27 -16.79 -16.88 35.66
CA ALA A 27 -17.90 -16.49 34.81
C ALA A 27 -18.42 -15.11 35.24
N LYS A 28 -18.15 -14.08 34.43
CA LYS A 28 -18.78 -12.77 34.59
C LYS A 28 -20.19 -12.86 34.02
N ARG A 29 -21.18 -12.91 34.92
CA ARG A 29 -22.61 -12.78 34.62
C ARG A 29 -22.85 -11.45 33.90
N TYR A 30 -23.23 -11.51 32.63
CA TYR A 30 -23.87 -10.38 31.95
C TYR A 30 -25.36 -10.44 32.24
N SER A 31 -25.86 -9.36 32.84
CA SER A 31 -27.25 -9.16 33.19
C SER A 31 -28.09 -8.98 31.92
N THR A 32 -29.12 -9.81 31.77
CA THR A 32 -30.16 -9.70 30.76
C THR A 32 -31.11 -8.57 31.16
N ALA A 33 -31.21 -7.52 30.36
CA ALA A 33 -32.22 -6.48 30.52
C ALA A 33 -33.28 -6.62 29.44
N THR A 34 -34.51 -6.68 29.93
CA THR A 34 -35.79 -7.02 29.30
C THR A 34 -36.20 -6.13 28.14
N ILE A 35 -36.75 -6.77 27.10
CA ILE A 35 -37.48 -6.17 25.98
C ILE A 35 -38.78 -5.57 26.50
N GLN A 36 -39.01 -4.28 26.26
CA GLN A 36 -40.32 -3.63 26.38
C GLN A 36 -40.84 -3.28 25.00
N LEU A 37 -42.04 -3.80 24.71
CA LEU A 37 -42.83 -3.66 23.50
C LEU A 37 -43.95 -2.66 23.80
N SER A 38 -44.09 -1.60 23.01
CA SER A 38 -45.30 -0.75 22.94
C SER A 38 -45.42 -0.23 21.51
N SER A 39 -46.32 -0.80 20.70
CA SER A 39 -47.75 -0.50 20.52
C SER A 39 -48.02 0.58 19.48
N LEU A 40 -48.72 0.13 18.43
CA LEU A 40 -49.40 0.82 17.33
C LEU A 40 -49.70 2.31 17.47
N SER A 41 -49.53 3.03 16.36
CA SER A 41 -50.59 3.91 15.84
C SER A 41 -50.49 4.03 14.32
N THR A 42 -51.51 3.46 13.66
CA THR A 42 -51.88 3.63 12.26
C THR A 42 -52.58 4.96 12.05
N PHE A 43 -52.23 5.71 11.00
CA PHE A 43 -53.17 6.59 10.30
C PHE A 43 -52.90 6.56 8.80
N THR A 44 -53.84 5.97 8.07
CA THR A 44 -54.09 6.21 6.65
C THR A 44 -54.87 7.52 6.50
N CYS A 45 -54.54 8.36 5.52
CA CYS A 45 -55.51 8.73 4.48
C CYS A 45 -54.83 9.43 3.29
N ILE A 46 -55.47 9.19 2.15
CA ILE A 46 -55.23 9.58 0.77
C ILE A 46 -55.52 11.09 0.56
N HIS A 47 -54.77 11.75 -0.33
CA HIS A 47 -55.36 12.47 -1.47
C HIS A 47 -54.29 12.94 -2.47
N SER A 48 -54.48 12.48 -3.70
CA SER A 48 -54.05 13.00 -4.99
C SER A 48 -54.16 14.52 -5.12
N LEU A 49 -53.24 15.15 -5.88
CA LEU A 49 -53.52 16.09 -6.97
C LEU A 49 -52.24 16.43 -7.78
N THR A 50 -52.47 16.63 -9.07
CA THR A 50 -51.57 16.77 -10.24
C THR A 50 -50.87 18.13 -10.37
N PRO A 51 -49.92 18.32 -11.31
CA PRO A 51 -48.92 19.38 -11.28
C PRO A 51 -49.41 20.67 -11.96
N THR A 52 -48.99 21.82 -11.43
CA THR A 52 -49.24 23.13 -12.06
C THR A 52 -47.92 23.73 -12.55
N PHE A 53 -47.83 23.84 -13.87
CA PHE A 53 -46.81 24.56 -14.61
C PHE A 53 -47.02 26.06 -14.43
N CYS A 54 -46.05 26.77 -13.85
CA CYS A 54 -46.01 28.24 -13.85
C CYS A 54 -44.68 28.71 -14.43
N GLN A 55 -44.74 29.20 -15.68
CA GLN A 55 -43.68 30.00 -16.28
C GLN A 55 -43.63 31.36 -15.59
N VAL A 56 -42.48 31.70 -15.00
CA VAL A 56 -42.18 33.08 -14.60
C VAL A 56 -41.02 33.59 -15.45
N LYS A 57 -41.31 34.68 -16.18
CA LYS A 57 -40.36 35.40 -17.03
C LYS A 57 -39.31 36.15 -16.19
N LYS A 58 -38.09 36.07 -16.73
CA LYS A 58 -36.88 36.89 -16.53
C LYS A 58 -37.08 38.23 -15.81
N ARG A 59 -36.35 38.40 -14.71
CA ARG A 59 -35.81 39.71 -14.31
C ARG A 59 -34.28 39.62 -14.29
N HIS A 60 -33.69 40.53 -15.06
CA HIS A 60 -32.27 40.70 -15.28
C HIS A 60 -31.69 41.41 -14.04
N LEU A 61 -30.99 40.66 -13.18
CA LEU A 61 -30.13 41.25 -12.15
C LEU A 61 -28.68 41.01 -12.56
N SER A 62 -28.02 42.10 -12.93
CA SER A 62 -26.61 42.15 -13.27
C SER A 62 -25.80 42.01 -11.97
N THR A 63 -25.16 40.86 -11.77
CA THR A 63 -24.11 40.71 -10.77
C THR A 63 -22.79 40.51 -11.50
N ASN A 64 -21.96 41.54 -11.46
CA ASN A 64 -20.57 41.52 -11.91
C ASN A 64 -19.80 40.49 -11.06
N PHE A 65 -19.64 39.28 -11.58
CA PHE A 65 -18.63 38.34 -11.11
C PHE A 65 -17.36 38.53 -11.95
N PRO A 66 -16.19 38.80 -11.35
CA PRO A 66 -14.95 38.83 -12.10
C PRO A 66 -14.70 37.42 -12.64
N ALA A 67 -14.60 37.31 -13.96
CA ALA A 67 -14.18 36.12 -14.66
C ALA A 67 -12.78 35.73 -14.17
N LYS A 68 -12.71 34.75 -13.26
CA LYS A 68 -11.45 34.07 -12.98
C LYS A 68 -11.14 33.24 -14.22
N ALA A 69 -10.14 33.71 -14.96
CA ALA A 69 -9.63 33.06 -16.15
C ALA A 69 -9.42 31.56 -15.88
N SER A 70 -10.23 30.76 -16.56
CA SER A 70 -9.96 29.35 -16.77
C SER A 70 -8.75 29.29 -17.71
N SER A 71 -7.55 29.22 -17.15
CA SER A 71 -6.37 28.86 -17.94
C SER A 71 -6.47 27.37 -18.26
N SER A 72 -7.12 27.08 -19.39
CA SER A 72 -6.97 25.79 -20.08
C SER A 72 -5.55 25.71 -20.61
N VAL A 73 -4.63 25.30 -19.74
CA VAL A 73 -3.31 24.84 -20.15
C VAL A 73 -3.54 23.51 -20.88
N GLY A 74 -3.13 23.45 -22.14
CA GLY A 74 -3.36 22.30 -23.02
C GLY A 74 -2.95 21.00 -22.35
N SER A 75 -3.85 20.02 -22.36
CA SER A 75 -3.60 18.70 -21.79
C SER A 75 -2.59 17.95 -22.66
N VAL A 76 -1.30 18.16 -22.38
CA VAL A 76 -0.34 17.04 -22.40
C VAL A 76 -0.99 15.97 -21.52
N GLU A 77 -1.15 14.74 -22.00
CA GLU A 77 -1.81 13.69 -21.22
C GLU A 77 -1.18 13.61 -19.83
N GLU A 78 -1.82 14.21 -18.82
CA GLU A 78 -1.30 14.38 -17.46
C GLU A 78 -1.28 13.03 -16.73
N TYR A 79 -2.01 12.05 -17.26
CA TYR A 79 -2.23 10.75 -16.66
C TYR A 79 -1.84 9.62 -17.61
N THR A 80 -1.36 8.53 -17.04
CA THR A 80 -1.28 7.21 -17.65
C THR A 80 -2.41 6.35 -17.09
N VAL A 81 -3.12 5.60 -17.94
CA VAL A 81 -4.19 4.69 -17.53
C VAL A 81 -3.62 3.28 -17.41
N GLU A 82 -3.76 2.65 -16.25
CA GLU A 82 -3.46 1.23 -16.11
C GLU A 82 -4.59 0.42 -16.78
N PRO A 83 -4.29 -0.37 -17.82
CA PRO A 83 -5.31 -0.89 -18.73
C PRO A 83 -6.22 -1.93 -18.09
N ALA A 84 -5.75 -2.72 -17.13
CA ALA A 84 -6.56 -3.77 -16.54
C ALA A 84 -7.62 -3.22 -15.56
N THR A 85 -7.34 -2.11 -14.88
CA THR A 85 -8.20 -1.55 -13.83
C THR A 85 -8.84 -0.22 -14.20
N SER A 86 -8.38 0.41 -15.29
CA SER A 86 -8.75 1.77 -15.70
C SER A 86 -8.38 2.85 -14.67
N VAL A 87 -7.50 2.55 -13.70
CA VAL A 87 -7.00 3.53 -12.73
C VAL A 87 -6.05 4.50 -13.45
N LYS A 88 -6.19 5.79 -13.12
CA LYS A 88 -5.35 6.87 -13.66
C LYS A 88 -4.22 7.17 -12.68
N PHE A 89 -3.00 7.25 -13.19
CA PHE A 89 -1.79 7.65 -12.48
C PHE A 89 -1.28 8.95 -13.10
N GLN A 90 -1.07 10.00 -12.28
CA GLN A 90 -0.43 11.22 -12.78
C GLN A 90 0.99 10.90 -13.24
N LYS A 91 1.48 11.55 -14.31
CA LYS A 91 2.84 11.36 -14.80
C LYS A 91 3.91 11.93 -13.87
N SER A 92 3.55 12.90 -13.03
CA SER A 92 4.41 13.53 -12.04
C SER A 92 3.63 13.79 -10.75
N LEU A 93 4.29 13.60 -9.60
CA LEU A 93 3.72 13.78 -8.27
C LEU A 93 4.65 14.60 -7.38
N THR A 94 4.08 15.34 -6.43
CA THR A 94 4.80 15.87 -5.27
C THR A 94 4.16 15.28 -4.04
N LEU A 95 4.94 14.57 -3.22
CA LEU A 95 4.45 13.84 -2.06
C LEU A 95 5.01 14.42 -0.75
N PRO A 96 4.29 14.28 0.37
CA PRO A 96 4.80 14.65 1.69
C PRO A 96 6.14 13.97 1.97
N GLY A 97 7.12 14.73 2.45
CA GLY A 97 8.46 14.23 2.76
C GLY A 97 9.41 14.10 1.57
N CYS A 98 8.94 14.31 0.33
CA CYS A 98 9.79 14.43 -0.84
C CYS A 98 10.21 15.89 -1.06
N SER A 99 11.48 16.09 -1.33
CA SER A 99 12.10 17.37 -1.71
C SER A 99 11.89 17.69 -3.20
N THR A 100 11.64 16.66 -4.01
CA THR A 100 11.51 16.76 -5.47
C THR A 100 10.21 16.17 -5.98
N SER A 101 9.81 16.57 -7.18
CA SER A 101 8.75 15.87 -7.88
C SER A 101 9.25 14.52 -8.39
N LEU A 102 8.39 13.50 -8.32
CA LEU A 102 8.67 12.15 -8.79
C LEU A 102 7.94 11.89 -10.10
N THR A 103 8.60 11.25 -11.04
CA THR A 103 8.07 10.92 -12.37
C THR A 103 7.63 9.46 -12.42
N LEU A 104 6.48 9.19 -13.04
CA LEU A 104 5.94 7.83 -13.21
C LEU A 104 6.84 7.04 -14.15
N LEU A 105 7.42 5.96 -13.64
CA LEU A 105 8.28 5.04 -14.41
C LEU A 105 7.49 3.87 -15.00
N GLY A 106 6.38 3.49 -14.37
CA GLY A 106 5.53 2.40 -14.87
C GLY A 106 4.31 2.16 -14.00
N SER A 107 3.34 1.43 -14.55
CA SER A 107 2.11 1.07 -13.83
C SER A 107 1.69 -0.37 -14.09
N GLY A 108 0.94 -0.95 -13.16
CA GLY A 108 0.44 -2.32 -13.26
C GLY A 108 -0.63 -2.59 -12.22
N TYR A 109 -1.01 -3.85 -12.07
CA TYR A 109 -2.03 -4.25 -11.08
C TYR A 109 -1.62 -5.52 -10.36
N ARG A 110 -2.23 -5.73 -9.18
CA ARG A 110 -2.16 -7.02 -8.49
C ARG A 110 -3.48 -7.73 -8.60
N GLU A 111 -3.40 -9.00 -8.96
CA GLU A 111 -4.50 -9.96 -8.92
C GLU A 111 -4.21 -11.01 -7.86
N LYS A 112 -5.24 -11.39 -7.08
CA LYS A 112 -5.19 -12.56 -6.21
C LYS A 112 -6.17 -13.60 -6.74
N LYS A 113 -5.68 -14.82 -6.97
CA LYS A 113 -6.55 -15.96 -7.31
C LYS A 113 -7.32 -16.38 -6.06
N ILE A 114 -8.65 -16.38 -6.16
CA ILE A 114 -9.54 -16.89 -5.13
C ILE A 114 -10.27 -18.08 -5.76
N ALA A 115 -9.93 -19.28 -5.31
CA ALA A 115 -10.30 -20.52 -5.98
C ALA A 115 -9.88 -20.51 -7.47
N ILE A 116 -10.84 -20.45 -8.39
CA ILE A 116 -10.63 -20.51 -9.85
C ILE A 116 -10.61 -19.10 -10.46
N ILE A 117 -11.08 -18.08 -9.72
CA ILE A 117 -11.31 -16.73 -10.25
C ILE A 117 -10.17 -15.80 -9.82
N GLY A 118 -9.56 -15.13 -10.79
CA GLY A 118 -8.64 -14.03 -10.56
C GLY A 118 -9.40 -12.78 -10.15
N VAL A 119 -9.03 -12.17 -9.01
CA VAL A 119 -9.64 -10.92 -8.57
C VAL A 119 -8.60 -9.83 -8.41
N LYS A 120 -8.80 -8.72 -9.14
CA LYS A 120 -7.96 -7.52 -9.07
C LYS A 120 -8.11 -6.89 -7.69
N VAL A 121 -6.99 -6.69 -6.99
CA VAL A 121 -6.95 -6.14 -5.63
C VAL A 121 -6.65 -4.65 -5.68
N TYR A 122 -5.64 -4.28 -6.45
CA TYR A 122 -5.23 -2.88 -6.60
C TYR A 122 -4.54 -2.65 -7.95
N ALA A 123 -4.51 -1.39 -8.37
CA ALA A 123 -3.55 -0.88 -9.33
C ALA A 123 -2.34 -0.30 -8.58
N ALA A 124 -1.19 -0.22 -9.24
CA ALA A 124 0.02 0.36 -8.69
C ALA A 124 0.76 1.17 -9.74
N GLY A 125 1.33 2.31 -9.33
CA GLY A 125 2.23 3.14 -10.11
C GLY A 125 3.53 3.32 -9.35
N PHE A 126 4.66 3.14 -10.04
CA PHE A 126 5.98 3.33 -9.44
C PHE A 126 6.60 4.61 -9.98
N TYR A 127 7.04 5.45 -9.05
CA TYR A 127 7.57 6.78 -9.28
C TYR A 127 9.02 6.85 -8.83
N GLY A 128 9.86 7.55 -9.59
CA GLY A 128 11.25 7.80 -9.22
C GLY A 128 11.62 9.26 -9.43
N ASN A 129 12.57 9.74 -8.63
CA ASN A 129 13.28 10.97 -8.90
C ASN A 129 14.05 10.85 -10.24
N GLU A 130 14.00 11.87 -11.09
CA GLU A 130 14.61 11.85 -12.43
C GLU A 130 16.12 11.62 -12.41
N SER A 131 16.83 12.09 -11.39
CA SER A 131 18.26 11.88 -11.21
C SER A 131 18.63 10.41 -10.98
N ILE A 132 17.65 9.52 -10.74
CA ILE A 132 17.93 8.08 -10.66
C ILE A 132 18.46 7.53 -11.97
N ILE A 133 18.16 8.16 -13.11
CA ILE A 133 18.66 7.74 -14.42
C ILE A 133 20.20 7.82 -14.47
N GLU A 134 20.80 8.78 -13.76
CA GLU A 134 22.27 8.94 -13.70
C GLU A 134 22.95 7.76 -12.99
N THR A 135 22.26 7.10 -12.04
CA THR A 135 22.79 5.91 -11.34
C THR A 135 22.67 4.64 -12.17
N LEU A 136 21.89 4.67 -13.25
CA LEU A 136 21.57 3.51 -14.10
C LEU A 136 22.31 3.51 -15.45
N ASN A 137 23.36 4.33 -15.60
CA ASN A 137 24.13 4.44 -16.84
C ASN A 137 24.69 3.11 -17.38
N ALA A 138 24.95 2.12 -16.52
CA ALA A 138 25.42 0.78 -16.93
C ALA A 138 24.39 -0.04 -17.72
N TRP A 139 23.13 0.39 -17.74
CA TRP A 139 22.02 -0.21 -18.48
C TRP A 139 21.58 0.60 -19.70
N LYS A 140 22.34 1.65 -20.06
CA LYS A 140 22.06 2.47 -21.24
C LYS A 140 22.06 1.62 -22.51
N GLY A 141 21.06 1.83 -23.37
CA GLY A 141 20.86 1.15 -24.64
C GLY A 141 20.39 -0.29 -24.53
N ARG A 142 20.13 -0.81 -23.33
CA ARG A 142 19.62 -2.19 -23.16
C ARG A 142 18.14 -2.29 -23.49
N SER A 143 17.72 -3.47 -23.93
CA SER A 143 16.30 -3.75 -24.19
C SER A 143 15.50 -3.84 -22.88
N SER A 144 14.19 -3.64 -22.96
CA SER A 144 13.30 -3.79 -21.79
C SER A 144 13.40 -5.20 -21.18
N SER A 145 13.48 -6.25 -22.01
CA SER A 145 13.63 -7.63 -21.52
C SER A 145 14.95 -7.86 -20.77
N ASP A 146 16.04 -7.26 -21.23
CA ASP A 146 17.34 -7.36 -20.54
C ASP A 146 17.30 -6.61 -19.20
N ILE A 147 16.68 -5.41 -19.18
CA ILE A 147 16.48 -4.61 -17.97
C ILE A 147 15.59 -5.37 -16.96
N GLN A 148 14.50 -5.99 -17.44
CA GLN A 148 13.56 -6.72 -16.59
C GLN A 148 14.19 -7.95 -15.91
N GLY A 149 15.05 -8.66 -16.63
CA GLY A 149 15.73 -9.87 -16.15
C GLY A 149 16.94 -9.61 -15.26
N ASP A 150 17.46 -8.38 -15.23
CA ASP A 150 18.66 -8.02 -14.48
C ASP A 150 18.31 -7.51 -13.07
N SER A 151 18.50 -8.36 -12.06
CA SER A 151 18.24 -7.98 -10.66
C SER A 151 19.12 -6.82 -10.18
N SER A 152 20.35 -6.70 -10.69
CA SER A 152 21.30 -5.67 -10.27
C SER A 152 20.85 -4.25 -10.64
N LEU A 153 20.02 -4.10 -11.68
CA LEU A 153 19.34 -2.84 -11.99
C LEU A 153 18.42 -2.42 -10.84
N TYR A 154 17.54 -3.32 -10.41
CA TYR A 154 16.58 -3.04 -9.33
C TYR A 154 17.27 -2.85 -7.99
N ASP A 155 18.37 -3.57 -7.75
CA ASP A 155 19.22 -3.34 -6.59
C ASP A 155 19.82 -1.92 -6.63
N SER A 156 20.30 -1.47 -7.80
CA SER A 156 20.82 -0.11 -7.97
C SER A 156 19.73 0.96 -7.80
N ILE A 157 18.51 0.71 -8.27
CA ILE A 157 17.34 1.56 -8.02
C ILE A 157 17.07 1.63 -6.52
N PHE A 158 17.07 0.50 -5.81
CA PHE A 158 16.84 0.45 -4.37
C PHE A 158 17.92 1.20 -3.58
N GLN A 159 19.20 0.92 -3.88
CA GLN A 159 20.36 1.47 -3.19
C GLN A 159 20.58 2.96 -3.43
N ALA A 160 20.05 3.52 -4.53
CA ALA A 160 20.11 4.96 -4.75
C ALA A 160 19.42 5.72 -3.60
N SER A 161 20.16 6.60 -2.94
CA SER A 161 19.66 7.56 -1.93
C SER A 161 18.89 8.71 -2.59
N LEU A 162 17.94 8.33 -3.43
CA LEU A 162 17.03 9.21 -4.16
C LEU A 162 15.60 8.75 -3.88
N GLU A 163 14.73 9.73 -3.77
CA GLU A 163 13.31 9.54 -3.46
C GLU A 163 12.63 8.70 -4.55
N LYS A 164 11.86 7.72 -4.12
CA LYS A 164 11.05 6.86 -5.00
C LYS A 164 9.80 6.43 -4.25
N SER A 165 8.69 6.29 -4.96
CA SER A 165 7.41 6.01 -4.33
C SER A 165 6.59 5.00 -5.12
N LEU A 166 5.99 4.06 -4.40
CA LEU A 166 4.98 3.18 -4.93
C LEU A 166 3.60 3.70 -4.50
N GLN A 167 2.79 4.12 -5.47
CA GLN A 167 1.39 4.46 -5.27
C GLN A 167 0.53 3.21 -5.51
N ILE A 168 -0.17 2.74 -4.50
CA ILE A 168 -1.15 1.66 -4.59
C ILE A 168 -2.55 2.28 -4.53
N VAL A 169 -3.41 1.89 -5.46
CA VAL A 169 -4.82 2.33 -5.53
C VAL A 169 -5.73 1.11 -5.42
N LEU A 170 -6.47 1.01 -4.31
CA LEU A 170 -7.37 -0.12 -4.11
C LEU A 170 -8.53 -0.07 -5.10
N VAL A 171 -8.75 -1.15 -5.85
CA VAL A 171 -9.87 -1.23 -6.82
C VAL A 171 -11.08 -1.96 -6.25
N ARG A 172 -10.99 -2.33 -4.97
CA ARG A 172 -12.01 -3.00 -4.17
C ARG A 172 -11.79 -2.71 -2.70
N ASP A 173 -12.80 -3.00 -1.89
CA ASP A 173 -12.66 -2.98 -0.43
C ASP A 173 -11.75 -4.10 0.03
N VAL A 174 -10.86 -3.77 0.97
CA VAL A 174 -9.98 -4.70 1.67
C VAL A 174 -10.01 -4.31 3.15
N ASP A 175 -10.22 -5.26 4.05
CA ASP A 175 -10.06 -4.96 5.47
C ASP A 175 -8.56 -4.77 5.79
N GLY A 176 -8.23 -3.84 6.69
CA GLY A 176 -6.84 -3.53 7.01
C GLY A 176 -6.04 -4.73 7.52
N LYS A 177 -6.72 -5.69 8.19
CA LYS A 177 -6.11 -6.95 8.62
C LYS A 177 -5.72 -7.82 7.42
N THR A 178 -6.60 -8.07 6.46
CA THR A 178 -6.30 -8.83 5.23
C THR A 178 -5.21 -8.16 4.41
N PHE A 179 -5.19 -6.83 4.33
CA PHE A 179 -4.13 -6.12 3.63
C PHE A 179 -2.78 -6.36 4.29
N TRP A 180 -2.69 -6.18 5.61
CA TRP A 180 -1.46 -6.42 6.33
C TRP A 180 -1.05 -7.89 6.35
N ASP A 181 -1.96 -8.83 6.62
CA ASP A 181 -1.65 -10.27 6.62
C ASP A 181 -1.05 -10.71 5.27
N ALA A 182 -1.59 -10.18 4.16
CA ALA A 182 -1.05 -10.46 2.82
C ALA A 182 0.33 -9.82 2.58
N LEU A 183 0.64 -8.72 3.27
CA LEU A 183 1.93 -8.06 3.19
C LEU A 183 2.96 -8.72 4.12
N ASP A 184 2.55 -9.15 5.32
CA ASP A 184 3.34 -9.96 6.24
C ASP A 184 3.75 -11.27 5.55
N GLU A 185 2.80 -11.99 4.95
CA GLU A 185 3.07 -13.19 4.12
C GLU A 185 4.11 -12.92 3.01
N ALA A 186 4.11 -11.70 2.45
CA ALA A 186 5.08 -11.30 1.45
C ALA A 186 6.44 -10.92 2.05
N ILE A 187 6.49 -10.29 3.23
CA ILE A 187 7.73 -9.80 3.85
C ILE A 187 8.45 -10.90 4.65
N SER A 188 7.74 -11.73 5.43
CA SER A 188 8.36 -12.70 6.34
C SER A 188 9.38 -13.62 5.66
N PRO A 189 9.15 -14.13 4.43
CA PRO A 189 10.14 -14.98 3.74
C PRO A 189 11.43 -14.23 3.35
N ARG A 190 11.39 -12.90 3.28
CA ARG A 190 12.50 -12.02 2.85
C ARG A 190 13.37 -11.58 4.01
N ILE A 191 12.84 -11.56 5.23
CA ILE A 191 13.57 -11.22 6.46
C ILE A 191 13.77 -12.50 7.27
N LYS A 192 14.87 -13.22 7.01
CA LYS A 192 15.13 -14.54 7.63
C LYS A 192 15.35 -14.45 9.14
N VAL A 193 16.06 -13.42 9.59
CA VAL A 193 16.38 -13.18 11.00
C VAL A 193 16.08 -11.70 11.27
N PRO A 194 14.86 -11.37 11.74
CA PRO A 194 14.51 -10.01 12.09
C PRO A 194 15.33 -9.53 13.30
N GLU A 195 15.91 -8.35 13.19
CA GLU A 195 16.52 -7.64 14.31
C GLU A 195 15.47 -6.83 15.09
N PRO A 196 15.71 -6.40 16.33
CA PRO A 196 14.74 -5.61 17.10
C PRO A 196 14.26 -4.33 16.39
N VAL A 197 15.13 -3.75 15.54
CA VAL A 197 14.77 -2.60 14.70
C VAL A 197 13.75 -2.99 13.61
N ASP A 198 13.85 -4.19 13.06
CA ASP A 198 12.93 -4.73 12.05
C ASP A 198 11.56 -5.00 12.68
N GLU A 199 11.54 -5.62 13.87
CA GLU A 199 10.30 -5.87 14.60
C GLU A 199 9.56 -4.57 14.95
N SER A 200 10.29 -3.54 15.40
CA SER A 200 9.74 -2.21 15.68
C SER A 200 9.20 -1.54 14.41
N ALA A 201 9.94 -1.63 13.30
CA ALA A 201 9.54 -1.12 11.99
C ALA A 201 8.27 -1.82 11.47
N LEU A 202 8.20 -3.14 11.53
CA LEU A 202 7.03 -3.94 11.14
C LEU A 202 5.83 -3.64 12.03
N SER A 203 6.03 -3.48 13.35
CA SER A 203 4.97 -3.11 14.29
C SER A 203 4.38 -1.73 13.97
N THR A 204 5.24 -0.74 13.72
CA THR A 204 4.84 0.62 13.30
C THR A 204 4.06 0.56 12.00
N PHE A 205 4.59 -0.12 10.98
CA PHE A 205 3.92 -0.30 9.70
C PHE A 205 2.57 -1.01 9.85
N ARG A 206 2.44 -2.01 10.71
CA ARG A 206 1.17 -2.71 10.95
C ARG A 206 0.13 -1.79 11.58
N SER A 207 0.55 -0.99 12.56
CA SER A 207 -0.35 -0.15 13.37
C SER A 207 -1.16 0.85 12.54
N ILE A 208 -0.61 1.37 11.43
CA ILE A 208 -1.31 2.33 10.57
C ILE A 208 -2.48 1.73 9.78
N PHE A 209 -2.50 0.40 9.58
CA PHE A 209 -3.59 -0.31 8.91
C PHE A 209 -4.58 -0.95 9.89
N GLN A 210 -4.20 -1.15 11.15
CA GLN A 210 -5.08 -1.75 12.15
C GLN A 210 -6.30 -0.85 12.41
N GLY A 211 -7.50 -1.44 12.32
CA GLY A 211 -8.75 -0.70 12.54
C GLY A 211 -9.09 0.34 11.47
N ARG A 212 -8.24 0.52 10.44
CA ARG A 212 -8.49 1.45 9.33
C ARG A 212 -9.28 0.73 8.22
N PRO A 213 -10.46 1.24 7.83
CA PRO A 213 -11.16 0.71 6.67
C PRO A 213 -10.42 1.10 5.39
N LEU A 214 -10.01 0.12 4.57
CA LEU A 214 -9.40 0.39 3.27
C LEU A 214 -10.45 0.14 2.18
N LYS A 215 -11.06 1.23 1.72
CA LYS A 215 -12.15 1.17 0.75
C LYS A 215 -11.60 1.21 -0.67
N LYS A 216 -12.41 0.79 -1.63
CA LYS A 216 -12.15 1.08 -3.04
C LYS A 216 -11.86 2.58 -3.20
N GLY A 217 -10.76 2.90 -3.88
CA GLY A 217 -10.28 4.27 -4.07
C GLY A 217 -9.24 4.72 -3.04
N THR A 218 -9.04 3.99 -1.95
CA THR A 218 -7.96 4.30 -0.99
C THR A 218 -6.60 4.24 -1.70
N LEU A 219 -5.81 5.28 -1.47
CA LEU A 219 -4.45 5.45 -1.94
C LEU A 219 -3.49 5.12 -0.80
N ILE A 220 -2.48 4.31 -1.08
CA ILE A 220 -1.40 3.97 -0.16
C ILE A 220 -0.09 4.28 -0.86
N PHE A 221 0.73 5.13 -0.26
CA PHE A 221 2.04 5.50 -0.75
C PHE A 221 3.11 4.87 0.13
N LEU A 222 3.99 4.08 -0.49
CA LEU A 222 5.22 3.58 0.12
C LEU A 222 6.37 4.38 -0.50
N THR A 223 6.93 5.34 0.24
CA THR A 223 7.95 6.24 -0.29
C THR A 223 9.29 5.97 0.39
N TRP A 224 10.25 5.45 -0.36
CA TRP A 224 11.64 5.31 0.10
C TRP A 224 12.34 6.65 -0.08
N LEU A 225 12.86 7.19 1.03
CA LEU A 225 13.70 8.39 1.02
C LEU A 225 15.17 8.00 0.81
N ASP A 226 15.56 6.89 1.43
CA ASP A 226 16.85 6.23 1.28
C ASP A 226 16.67 4.71 1.54
N PRO A 227 17.71 3.88 1.35
CA PRO A 227 17.58 2.42 1.55
C PRO A 227 17.15 2.01 2.95
N SER A 228 17.38 2.82 3.99
CA SER A 228 17.06 2.50 5.39
C SER A 228 15.77 3.15 5.89
N LYS A 229 15.27 4.18 5.20
CA LYS A 229 14.15 5.02 5.64
C LYS A 229 13.05 5.11 4.58
N MET A 230 11.86 4.70 4.98
CA MET A 230 10.65 4.80 4.17
C MET A 230 9.57 5.53 4.97
N ILE A 231 8.74 6.32 4.29
CA ILE A 231 7.55 6.94 4.86
C ILE A 231 6.30 6.34 4.20
N VAL A 232 5.23 6.25 4.99
CA VAL A 232 3.94 5.71 4.53
C VAL A 232 2.89 6.80 4.67
N SER A 233 2.09 6.98 3.61
CA SER A 233 0.96 7.90 3.61
C SER A 233 -0.27 7.20 3.03
N ILE A 234 -1.42 7.35 3.66
CA ILE A 234 -2.69 6.71 3.28
C ILE A 234 -3.74 7.81 3.14
N SER A 235 -4.34 7.90 1.95
CA SER A 235 -5.42 8.84 1.67
C SER A 235 -6.67 8.11 1.20
N SER A 236 -7.85 8.62 1.58
CA SER A 236 -9.13 8.18 1.00
C SER A 236 -9.70 9.21 0.01
N ASP A 237 -9.06 10.36 -0.12
CA ASP A 237 -9.49 11.44 -1.01
C ASP A 237 -8.27 12.24 -1.51
N GLY A 238 -7.97 12.15 -2.80
CA GLY A 238 -6.85 12.85 -3.42
C GLY A 238 -5.46 12.51 -2.84
N LEU A 239 -4.45 13.27 -3.26
CA LEU A 239 -3.07 13.09 -2.78
C LEU A 239 -2.95 13.37 -1.28
N PRO A 240 -2.14 12.58 -0.54
CA PRO A 240 -1.93 12.78 0.89
C PRO A 240 -1.22 14.11 1.15
N SER A 241 -1.60 14.79 2.23
CA SER A 241 -0.96 16.03 2.71
C SER A 241 -0.06 15.83 3.93
N ALA A 242 -0.06 14.63 4.53
CA ALA A 242 0.70 14.29 5.72
C ALA A 242 1.26 12.87 5.63
N VAL A 243 2.28 12.62 6.45
CA VAL A 243 2.90 11.30 6.64
C VAL A 243 2.22 10.58 7.81
N ASP A 244 1.72 9.36 7.59
CA ASP A 244 1.10 8.54 8.63
C ASP A 244 2.15 7.78 9.48
N ALA A 245 3.25 7.35 8.87
CA ALA A 245 4.32 6.66 9.57
C ALA A 245 5.69 6.84 8.91
N THR A 246 6.75 6.72 9.71
CA THR A 246 8.13 6.57 9.26
C THR A 246 8.64 5.20 9.70
N ILE A 247 9.22 4.47 8.76
CA ILE A 247 9.77 3.13 8.92
C ILE A 247 11.29 3.25 8.78
N ASN A 248 12.02 2.86 9.84
CA ASN A 248 13.48 2.87 9.86
C ASN A 248 13.97 1.43 10.02
N SER A 249 14.32 0.77 8.92
CA SER A 249 14.94 -0.56 8.89
C SER A 249 15.27 -0.90 7.44
N THR A 250 16.56 -1.08 7.14
CA THR A 250 17.01 -1.49 5.80
C THR A 250 16.44 -2.85 5.38
N ASN A 251 16.28 -3.78 6.32
CA ASN A 251 15.73 -5.10 6.01
C ASN A 251 14.26 -5.01 5.61
N VAL A 252 13.46 -4.20 6.34
CA VAL A 252 12.03 -4.03 6.05
C VAL A 252 11.80 -3.26 4.76
N THR A 253 12.52 -2.15 4.56
CA THR A 253 12.41 -1.34 3.34
C THR A 253 12.88 -2.11 2.09
N SER A 254 13.96 -2.89 2.20
CA SER A 254 14.45 -3.78 1.15
C SER A 254 13.45 -4.89 0.84
N ALA A 255 12.93 -5.57 1.87
CA ALA A 255 11.93 -6.61 1.68
C ALA A 255 10.68 -6.07 0.99
N LEU A 256 10.19 -4.90 1.39
CA LEU A 256 9.06 -4.23 0.74
C LEU A 256 9.33 -3.89 -0.72
N PHE A 257 10.55 -3.45 -1.06
CA PHE A 257 10.91 -3.19 -2.45
C PHE A 257 10.96 -4.50 -3.27
N ASP A 258 11.57 -5.55 -2.71
CA ASP A 258 11.67 -6.88 -3.33
C ASP A 258 10.29 -7.53 -3.57
N VAL A 259 9.28 -7.25 -2.74
CA VAL A 259 7.90 -7.69 -2.99
C VAL A 259 7.39 -7.26 -4.38
N PHE A 260 7.81 -6.10 -4.89
CA PHE A 260 7.36 -5.57 -6.19
C PHE A 260 8.38 -5.74 -7.31
N PHE A 261 9.67 -5.75 -7.00
CA PHE A 261 10.74 -5.72 -8.00
C PHE A 261 11.73 -6.88 -7.91
N GLY A 262 11.55 -7.80 -6.96
CA GLY A 262 12.36 -9.00 -6.81
C GLY A 262 12.13 -10.05 -7.89
N ASN A 263 12.61 -11.26 -7.63
CA ASN A 263 12.52 -12.40 -8.57
C ASN A 263 11.08 -12.94 -8.71
N SER A 264 10.22 -12.72 -7.72
CA SER A 264 8.82 -13.16 -7.72
C SER A 264 7.92 -12.00 -7.31
N PRO A 265 7.73 -11.02 -8.20
CA PRO A 265 6.99 -9.80 -7.87
C PRO A 265 5.50 -10.08 -7.75
N VAL A 266 4.84 -9.44 -6.78
CA VAL A 266 3.38 -9.56 -6.60
C VAL A 266 2.56 -8.87 -7.69
N SER A 267 3.22 -8.03 -8.51
CA SER A 267 2.68 -7.44 -9.73
C SER A 267 3.70 -7.56 -10.87
N PRO A 268 3.71 -8.68 -11.61
CA PRO A 268 4.61 -8.85 -12.76
C PRO A 268 4.40 -7.78 -13.84
N SER A 269 3.15 -7.32 -14.02
CA SER A 269 2.82 -6.24 -14.95
C SER A 269 3.48 -4.92 -14.56
N LEU A 270 3.54 -4.60 -13.26
CA LEU A 270 4.21 -3.39 -12.78
C LEU A 270 5.71 -3.46 -13.08
N LYS A 271 6.36 -4.58 -12.73
CA LYS A 271 7.81 -4.76 -12.99
C LYS A 271 8.12 -4.61 -14.49
N THR A 272 7.33 -5.25 -15.35
CA THR A 272 7.45 -5.14 -16.82
C THR A 272 7.29 -3.70 -17.29
N SER A 273 6.23 -3.00 -16.87
CA SER A 273 5.99 -1.62 -17.30
C SER A 273 7.09 -0.66 -16.83
N VAL A 274 7.67 -0.88 -15.64
CA VAL A 274 8.81 -0.10 -15.16
C VAL A 274 10.05 -0.38 -16.00
N SER A 275 10.31 -1.64 -16.40
CA SER A 275 11.40 -1.97 -17.32
C SER A 275 11.25 -1.27 -18.67
N ASP A 276 10.03 -1.25 -19.22
CA ASP A 276 9.72 -0.56 -20.47
C ASP A 276 9.99 0.94 -20.35
N GLY A 277 9.52 1.57 -19.26
CA GLY A 277 9.74 2.99 -19.00
C GLY A 277 11.23 3.32 -18.86
N LEU A 278 11.99 2.50 -18.12
CA LEU A 278 13.43 2.68 -17.96
C LEU A 278 14.19 2.49 -19.28
N ALA A 279 13.84 1.49 -20.10
CA ALA A 279 14.44 1.29 -21.42
C ALA A 279 14.26 2.50 -22.35
N LEU A 280 13.12 3.19 -22.23
CA LEU A 280 12.84 4.39 -23.01
C LEU A 280 13.64 5.62 -22.52
N LEU A 281 13.90 5.70 -21.22
CA LEU A 281 14.66 6.79 -20.60
C LEU A 281 16.18 6.59 -20.75
N LEU A 282 16.65 5.34 -20.71
CA LEU A 282 18.06 4.95 -20.79
C LEU A 282 18.52 4.69 -22.24
N LYS A 283 18.16 5.59 -23.18
CA LYS A 283 18.60 5.48 -24.58
C LYS A 283 20.02 6.01 -24.79
#